data_AF-W2WFY9-F1
#
_entry.id   AF-W2WFY9-F1
#
_cell.length_a   1.000
_cell.length_b   1.000
_cell.length_c   1.000
_cell.angle_alpha   90.00
_cell.angle_beta   90.00
_cell.angle_gamma   90.00
#
_symmetry.space_group_name_H-M   'P 1'
#
loop_
_entity.id
_entity.type
_entity.pdbx_description
1 polymer ?
#
loop_
_entity_poly.entity_id
_entity_poly.type
_entity_poly.pdbx_seq_one_letter_code
_entity_poly.pdbx_strand_id
1 'polypeptide(L)'
;DLLQGKSRMEYLLDQLSSDEYYSAYAVDSLNQLTHLFMAYKPAIEIYKAHPDVLQLDCTYKTNIFKMPLLNIVGVTGMNITIHVCQVLLRG
;
A
#
# COMPACT_ATOMS: atom_id res chain seq x y z
N ASP A 1 -6.30 20.91 -13.34
CA ASP A 1 -6.26 19.45 -13.57
C ASP A 1 -5.73 18.78 -12.31
N LEU A 2 -6.44 17.79 -11.76
CA LEU A 2 -6.12 17.12 -10.49
C LEU A 2 -4.75 16.43 -10.54
N LEU A 3 -4.40 15.88 -11.70
CA LEU A 3 -3.18 15.09 -11.89
C LEU A 3 -1.97 15.96 -12.27
N GLN A 4 -2.16 17.26 -12.51
CA GLN A 4 -1.08 18.19 -12.86
C GLN A 4 -0.21 17.72 -14.06
N GLY A 5 -0.82 17.06 -15.04
CA GLY A 5 -0.11 16.49 -16.20
C GLY A 5 0.66 15.18 -15.94
N LYS A 6 0.56 14.61 -14.73
CA LYS A 6 1.17 13.32 -14.37
C LYS A 6 0.22 12.17 -14.66
N SER A 7 0.76 10.97 -14.87
CA SER A 7 -0.04 9.75 -14.81
C SER A 7 -0.58 9.50 -13.39
N ARG A 8 -1.61 8.68 -13.27
CA ARG A 8 -2.18 8.32 -11.95
C ARG A 8 -1.13 7.68 -11.02
N MET A 9 -0.20 6.92 -11.59
CA MET A 9 0.84 6.24 -10.82
C MET A 9 1.93 7.21 -10.37
N GLU A 10 2.38 8.12 -11.23
CA GLU A 10 3.34 9.16 -10.84
C GLU A 10 2.76 10.06 -9.75
N TYR A 11 1.51 10.51 -9.90
CA TYR A 11 0.84 11.29 -8.87
C TYR A 11 0.75 10.53 -7.54
N LEU A 12 0.42 9.24 -7.57
CA LEU A 12 0.38 8.40 -6.36
C LEU A 12 1.75 8.27 -5.70
N LEU A 13 2.81 8.00 -6.46
CA LEU A 13 4.17 7.90 -5.93
C LEU A 13 4.64 9.20 -5.28
N ASP A 14 4.26 10.35 -5.85
CA ASP A 14 4.52 11.65 -5.22
C ASP A 14 3.81 11.80 -3.87
N GLN A 15 2.54 11.38 -3.77
CA GLN A 15 1.81 11.41 -2.50
C GLN A 15 2.44 10.49 -1.45
N LEU A 16 2.94 9.32 -1.87
CA LEU A 16 3.61 8.34 -1.01
C LEU A 16 5.03 8.73 -0.62
N SER A 17 5.56 9.80 -1.21
CA SER A 17 6.84 10.40 -0.82
C SER A 17 6.69 11.30 0.40
N SER A 18 5.48 11.44 0.96
CA SER A 18 5.26 12.14 2.22
C SER A 18 5.85 11.37 3.42
N ASP A 19 6.15 12.10 4.49
CA ASP A 19 6.70 11.53 5.72
C ASP A 19 5.74 10.60 6.47
N GLU A 20 4.48 10.48 6.03
CA GLU A 20 3.45 9.69 6.69
C GLU A 20 3.45 8.21 6.27
N TYR A 21 4.18 7.85 5.20
CA TYR A 21 4.21 6.50 4.66
C TYR A 21 5.62 5.90 4.66
N TYR A 22 5.70 4.60 4.95
CA TYR A 22 6.79 3.79 4.41
C TYR A 22 6.38 3.33 3.02
N SER A 23 7.13 3.72 2.01
CA SER A 23 6.88 3.35 0.62
C SER A 23 8.14 2.75 0.00
N ALA A 24 7.95 1.73 -0.84
CA ALA A 24 9.02 1.12 -1.61
C ALA A 24 8.43 0.61 -2.92
N TYR A 25 9.13 0.80 -4.03
CA TYR A 25 8.68 0.32 -5.33
C TYR A 25 9.86 -0.02 -6.23
N ALA A 26 9.57 -0.80 -7.27
CA ALA A 26 10.53 -1.13 -8.31
C ALA A 26 9.85 -1.08 -9.68
N VAL A 27 10.66 -0.84 -10.71
CA VAL A 27 10.24 -0.84 -12.11
C VAL A 27 11.08 -1.82 -12.92
N ASP A 28 10.54 -2.35 -14.01
CA ASP A 28 11.28 -3.20 -14.94
C ASP A 28 12.02 -2.39 -16.02
N SER A 29 12.68 -3.08 -16.96
CA SER A 29 13.43 -2.46 -18.05
C SER A 29 12.58 -1.62 -19.01
N LEU A 30 11.25 -1.78 -18.98
CA LEU A 30 10.29 -1.00 -19.75
C LEU A 30 9.68 0.14 -18.93
N ASN A 31 10.25 0.41 -17.74
CA ASN A 31 9.77 1.40 -16.78
C ASN A 31 8.34 1.12 -16.28
N GLN A 32 7.94 -0.17 -16.24
CA GLN A 32 6.65 -0.58 -15.70
C GLN A 32 6.80 -1.01 -14.25
N LEU A 33 5.87 -0.59 -13.41
CA LEU A 33 5.86 -0.94 -11.99
C LEU A 33 5.79 -2.47 -11.81
N THR A 34 6.74 -3.04 -11.08
CA THR A 34 6.73 -4.48 -10.72
C THR A 34 6.05 -4.68 -9.39
N HIS A 35 6.37 -3.86 -8.40
CA HIS A 35 5.73 -3.89 -7.09
C HIS A 35 5.69 -2.49 -6.50
N LEU A 36 4.66 -2.22 -5.69
CA LEU A 36 4.55 -1.01 -4.88
C LEU A 36 4.06 -1.40 -3.49
N PHE A 37 4.90 -1.17 -2.48
CA PHE A 37 4.59 -1.31 -1.07
C PHE A 37 4.26 0.06 -0.47
N MET A 38 3.19 0.13 0.30
CA MET A 38 2.71 1.35 0.95
C MET A 38 2.22 0.99 2.34
N ALA A 39 2.77 1.59 3.38
CA ALA A 39 2.34 1.36 4.75
C ALA A 39 2.23 2.67 5.52
N TYR A 40 1.09 2.88 6.17
CA TYR A 40 0.80 4.14 6.86
C TYR A 40 1.46 4.12 8.25
N LYS A 41 2.45 4.98 8.48
CA LYS A 41 3.27 4.96 9.70
C LYS A 41 2.43 5.05 10.98
N PRO A 42 1.41 5.92 11.09
CA PRO A 42 0.57 5.98 12.29
C PRO A 42 -0.20 4.68 12.56
N ALA A 43 -0.70 4.00 11.52
CA ALA A 43 -1.37 2.71 11.70
C ALA A 43 -0.40 1.64 12.22
N ILE A 44 0.84 1.64 11.73
CA ILE A 44 1.88 0.72 12.24
C ILE A 44 2.15 0.98 13.72
N GLU A 45 2.31 2.24 14.13
CA GLU A 45 2.56 2.56 15.54
C GLU A 45 1.38 2.22 16.44
N ILE A 46 0.13 2.43 15.98
CA ILE A 46 -1.08 1.99 16.71
C ILE A 46 -1.08 0.46 16.86
N TYR A 47 -0.78 -0.27 15.79
CA TYR A 47 -0.71 -1.74 15.84
C TYR A 47 0.37 -2.22 16.80
N LYS A 48 1.58 -1.64 16.73
CA LYS A 48 2.70 -1.98 17.61
C LYS A 48 2.41 -1.74 19.09
N ALA A 49 1.62 -0.70 19.41
CA ALA A 49 1.21 -0.41 20.78
C ALA A 49 0.19 -1.42 21.33
N HIS A 50 -0.65 -2.00 20.45
CA HIS A 50 -1.74 -2.90 20.84
C HIS A 50 -1.86 -4.09 19.88
N PRO A 51 -0.84 -4.95 19.74
CA PRO A 51 -0.84 -6.01 18.73
C PRO A 51 -1.81 -7.14 19.12
N ASP A 52 -2.55 -7.64 18.14
CA ASP A 52 -3.33 -8.88 18.26
C ASP A 52 -3.13 -9.76 17.02
N VAL A 53 -3.75 -9.42 15.89
CA VAL A 53 -3.69 -10.22 14.65
C VAL A 53 -3.42 -9.35 13.43
N LEU A 54 -2.57 -9.81 12.50
CA LEU A 54 -2.47 -9.27 11.14
C LEU A 54 -3.18 -10.22 10.17
N GLN A 55 -4.18 -9.71 9.47
CA GLN A 55 -4.85 -10.40 8.39
C GLN A 55 -4.28 -9.92 7.06
N LEU A 56 -3.81 -10.88 6.26
CA LEU A 56 -3.27 -10.64 4.92
C LEU A 56 -4.22 -11.29 3.92
N ASP A 57 -4.76 -10.48 3.01
CA ASP A 57 -5.68 -10.97 1.99
C ASP A 57 -5.37 -10.34 0.63
N CYS A 58 -5.39 -11.16 -0.42
CA CYS A 58 -5.07 -10.75 -1.79
C CYS A 58 -6.36 -10.74 -2.61
N THR A 59 -7.21 -9.75 -2.32
CA THR A 59 -8.62 -9.75 -2.74
C THR A 59 -8.87 -9.17 -4.13
N TYR A 60 -7.88 -8.49 -4.74
CA TYR A 60 -8.09 -7.83 -6.04
C TYR A 60 -7.07 -8.31 -7.09
N LYS A 61 -7.34 -9.47 -7.69
CA LYS A 61 -6.52 -10.00 -8.81
C LYS A 61 -6.73 -9.28 -10.15
N THR A 62 -7.65 -8.31 -10.22
CA THR A 62 -8.13 -7.70 -11.48
C THR A 62 -8.22 -6.18 -11.42
N ASN A 63 -7.19 -5.49 -10.93
CA ASN A 63 -7.11 -4.05 -11.18
C ASN A 63 -6.76 -3.78 -12.66
N ILE A 64 -6.92 -2.53 -13.12
CA ILE A 64 -6.64 -2.14 -14.52
C ILE A 64 -5.18 -2.36 -14.94
N PHE A 65 -4.27 -2.50 -13.97
CA PHE A 65 -2.86 -2.82 -14.16
C PHE A 65 -2.59 -4.33 -14.16
N LYS A 66 -3.62 -5.16 -13.95
CA LYS A 66 -3.54 -6.63 -13.82
C LYS A 66 -2.57 -7.07 -12.72
N MET A 67 -2.49 -6.28 -11.64
CA MET A 67 -1.63 -6.52 -10.48
C MET A 67 -2.49 -6.94 -9.29
N PRO A 68 -2.23 -8.10 -8.65
CA PRO A 68 -2.86 -8.41 -7.38
C PRO A 68 -2.57 -7.35 -6.32
N LEU A 69 -3.62 -6.89 -5.61
CA LEU A 69 -3.48 -6.05 -4.42
C LEU A 69 -3.53 -6.92 -3.17
N LEU A 70 -2.42 -7.01 -2.46
CA LEU A 70 -2.33 -7.56 -1.11
C LEU A 70 -2.70 -6.45 -0.11
N ASN A 71 -3.74 -6.69 0.68
CA ASN A 71 -4.16 -5.81 1.76
C ASN A 71 -3.76 -6.43 3.10
N ILE A 72 -3.11 -5.64 3.95
CA ILE A 72 -2.67 -6.03 5.28
C ILE A 72 -3.42 -5.18 6.29
N VAL A 73 -4.25 -5.85 7.08
CA VAL A 73 -5.13 -5.24 8.07
C VAL A 73 -4.74 -5.75 9.45
N GLY A 74 -4.59 -4.85 10.41
CA GLY A 74 -4.35 -5.19 11.80
C GLY A 74 -5.65 -5.17 12.60
N VAL A 75 -5.87 -6.20 13.40
CA VAL A 75 -6.78 -6.17 14.54
C VAL A 75 -5.94 -5.88 15.77
N THR A 76 -6.31 -4.88 16.55
CA THR A 76 -5.60 -4.52 17.78
C THR A 76 -6.20 -5.23 18.98
N GLY A 77 -5.47 -5.28 20.10
CA GLY A 77 -5.96 -5.80 21.39
C GLY A 77 -7.14 -5.03 21.98
N MET A 78 -7.57 -3.94 21.34
CA MET A 78 -8.80 -3.19 21.66
C MET A 78 -9.98 -3.59 20.76
N ASN A 79 -9.86 -4.67 19.98
CA ASN A 79 -10.83 -5.11 18.99
C ASN A 79 -11.13 -4.04 17.91
N ILE A 80 -10.10 -3.27 17.53
CA ILE A 80 -10.17 -2.26 16.46
C ILE A 80 -9.43 -2.77 15.24
N THR A 81 -10.08 -2.64 14.08
CA THR A 81 -9.51 -2.98 12.77
C THR A 81 -8.89 -1.74 12.13
N ILE A 82 -7.63 -1.83 11.70
CA ILE A 82 -6.89 -0.75 11.04
C ILE A 82 -6.21 -1.24 9.76
N HIS A 83 -6.23 -0.40 8.71
CA HIS A 83 -5.45 -0.67 7.50
C HIS A 83 -3.98 -0.32 7.76
N VAL A 84 -3.11 -1.32 7.70
CA VAL A 84 -1.68 -1.14 8.02
C VAL A 84 -0.88 -0.92 6.74
N CYS A 85 -1.09 -1.78 5.75
CA CYS A 85 -0.29 -1.79 4.54
C CYS A 85 -1.06 -2.32 3.34
N GLN A 86 -0.67 -1.84 2.16
CA GLN A 86 -1.12 -2.31 0.87
C GLN A 86 0.09 -2.56 -0.04
N VAL A 87 0.03 -3.65 -0.81
CA VAL A 87 1.08 -4.00 -1.76
C VAL A 87 0.47 -4.36 -3.11
N LEU A 88 0.83 -3.61 -4.15
CA LEU A 88 0.61 -4.03 -5.53
C LEU A 88 1.73 -4.99 -5.92
N LEU A 89 1.35 -6.16 -6.42
CA LEU A 89 2.29 -7.20 -6.85
C LEU A 89 2.17 -7.42 -8.36
N ARG A 90 3.28 -7.73 -9.04
CA ARG A 90 3.23 -8.30 -10.39
C ARG A 90 2.54 -9.67 -10.31
N GLY A 91 1.53 -9.87 -11.16
CA GLY A 91 0.86 -11.15 -11.36
C GLY A 91 1.70 -12.13 -12.16
#